data_AF-A0A532TTC0-F1
#
_entry.id   AF-A0A532TTC0-F1
#
_cell.length_a   1.000
_cell.length_b   1.000
_cell.length_c   1.000
_cell.angle_alpha   90.00
_cell.angle_beta   90.00
_cell.angle_gamma   90.00
#
_symmetry.space_group_name_H-M   'P 1'
#
loop_
_entity.id
_entity.type
_entity.pdbx_description
1 polymer ?
#
loop_
_entity_poly.entity_id
_entity_poly.type
_entity_poly.pdbx_seq_one_letter_code
_entity_poly.pdbx_strand_id
1 'polypeptide(L)'
;RVAKTTGISDEEIRTNLTDYGVPRRERPILREVTYAELKSGRVEVGGKEIPVSPLSSLKQAREIAGTLKKWIDDKKFFLTQTVEGLSTDQVFQPMRQITAAPVAKDLMTREVVTAKPSDSITSAAKIFSKQNFDHLPIVDEKGKLVGIVTSWDIAVAVGTGKRRLSEILTSKVIVASENEPIDAIARKLETHGISGVPVVSTGGELRGILTSEDISKLIGRRRR
;
A
#
# COMPACT_ATOMS: atom_id res chain seq x y z
N ARG A 1 -14.83 -37.65 -13.96
CA ARG A 1 -13.61 -37.67 -13.10
C ARG A 1 -13.51 -36.39 -12.26
N VAL A 2 -13.64 -35.20 -12.87
CA VAL A 2 -13.61 -33.88 -12.19
C VAL A 2 -14.60 -33.75 -11.02
N ALA A 3 -15.90 -34.05 -11.23
CA ALA A 3 -16.92 -33.92 -10.18
C ALA A 3 -16.67 -34.79 -8.91
N LYS A 4 -15.95 -35.92 -9.04
CA LYS A 4 -15.58 -36.78 -7.90
C LYS A 4 -14.40 -36.21 -7.11
N THR A 5 -13.52 -35.46 -7.77
CA THR A 5 -12.35 -34.81 -7.16
C THR A 5 -12.62 -33.38 -6.67
N THR A 6 -13.72 -32.76 -7.11
CA THR A 6 -14.10 -31.38 -6.74
C THR A 6 -15.39 -31.30 -5.94
N GLY A 7 -16.01 -32.43 -5.60
CA GLY A 7 -17.22 -32.47 -4.79
C GLY A 7 -16.88 -32.29 -3.32
N ILE A 8 -17.44 -31.25 -2.69
CA ILE A 8 -17.32 -30.99 -1.25
C ILE A 8 -18.59 -31.50 -0.58
N SER A 9 -18.46 -32.20 0.55
CA SER A 9 -19.60 -32.70 1.33
C SER A 9 -20.24 -31.60 2.20
N ASP A 10 -21.49 -31.79 2.63
CA ASP A 10 -22.19 -30.81 3.49
C ASP A 10 -21.47 -30.65 4.86
N GLU A 11 -20.71 -31.65 5.29
CA GLU A 11 -19.87 -31.68 6.50
C GLU A 11 -18.57 -30.89 6.34
N GLU A 12 -18.07 -30.77 5.11
CA GLU A 12 -16.82 -30.05 4.79
C GLU A 12 -17.06 -28.55 4.51
N ILE A 13 -18.31 -28.15 4.23
CA ILE A 13 -18.68 -26.75 4.03
C ILE A 13 -18.96 -26.09 5.39
N ARG A 14 -18.08 -25.18 5.80
CA ARG A 14 -18.16 -24.45 7.08
C ARG A 14 -18.56 -22.99 6.88
N THR A 15 -19.26 -22.43 7.85
CA THR A 15 -19.66 -21.02 7.87
C THR A 15 -19.81 -20.48 9.29
N ASN A 16 -19.79 -19.16 9.44
CA ASN A 16 -19.91 -18.49 10.72
C ASN A 16 -21.37 -18.16 11.05
N LEU A 17 -21.85 -18.63 12.20
CA LEU A 17 -23.12 -18.22 12.76
C LEU A 17 -22.98 -16.81 13.36
N THR A 18 -23.63 -15.84 12.73
CA THR A 18 -23.48 -14.41 13.04
C THR A 18 -24.73 -13.86 13.71
N ASP A 19 -24.56 -13.05 14.76
CA ASP A 19 -25.69 -12.38 15.43
C ASP A 19 -26.05 -11.06 14.72
N TYR A 20 -27.23 -11.02 14.09
CA TYR A 20 -27.76 -9.84 13.42
C TYR A 20 -28.50 -8.88 14.35
N GLY A 21 -28.75 -9.25 15.62
CA GLY A 21 -29.37 -8.40 16.64
C GLY A 21 -28.45 -7.29 17.14
N VAL A 22 -27.14 -7.38 16.89
CA VAL A 22 -26.15 -6.37 17.29
C VAL A 22 -25.99 -5.32 16.18
N PRO A 23 -26.34 -4.04 16.41
CA PRO A 23 -26.26 -2.97 15.41
C PRO A 23 -24.83 -2.43 15.28
N ARG A 24 -23.87 -3.29 14.91
CA ARG A 24 -22.47 -2.95 14.62
C ARG A 24 -22.05 -3.53 13.28
N ARG A 25 -21.07 -2.89 12.60
CA ARG A 25 -20.51 -3.38 11.33
C ARG A 25 -19.76 -4.69 11.50
N GLU A 26 -18.94 -4.79 12.55
CA GLU A 26 -18.32 -6.03 12.98
C GLU A 26 -19.29 -6.76 13.90
N ARG A 27 -19.98 -7.75 13.34
CA ARG A 27 -20.93 -8.56 14.09
C ARG A 27 -20.20 -9.70 14.80
N PRO A 28 -20.58 -10.01 16.04
CA PRO A 28 -19.97 -11.13 16.76
C PRO A 28 -20.32 -12.45 16.07
N ILE A 29 -19.29 -13.28 15.89
CA ILE A 29 -19.43 -14.67 15.47
C ILE A 29 -19.73 -15.48 16.73
N LEU A 30 -20.89 -16.14 16.74
CA LEU A 30 -21.34 -16.96 17.86
C LEU A 30 -20.60 -18.31 17.88
N ARG A 31 -20.48 -18.93 16.71
CA ARG A 31 -19.90 -20.27 16.52
C ARG A 31 -19.67 -20.56 15.03
N GLU A 32 -18.68 -21.38 14.70
CA GLU A 32 -18.54 -22.00 13.37
C GLU A 32 -19.41 -23.26 13.27
N VAL A 33 -20.18 -23.37 12.18
CA VAL A 33 -21.12 -24.47 11.92
C VAL A 33 -20.92 -25.04 10.53
N THR A 34 -21.30 -26.30 10.35
CA THR A 34 -21.28 -26.98 9.05
C THR A 34 -22.63 -26.85 8.34
N TYR A 35 -22.64 -27.01 7.02
CA TYR A 35 -23.88 -27.01 6.25
C TYR A 35 -24.76 -28.22 6.58
N ALA A 36 -24.16 -29.35 6.96
CA ALA A 36 -24.86 -30.53 7.46
C ALA A 36 -25.68 -30.21 8.74
N GLU A 37 -25.08 -29.50 9.70
CA GLU A 37 -25.77 -29.04 10.92
C GLU A 37 -26.92 -28.08 10.59
N LEU A 38 -26.70 -27.09 9.71
CA LEU A 38 -27.76 -26.17 9.29
C LEU A 38 -28.94 -26.89 8.63
N LYS A 39 -28.65 -27.93 7.84
CA LYS A 39 -29.64 -28.74 7.13
C LYS A 39 -30.41 -29.69 8.06
N SER A 40 -29.86 -30.02 9.22
CA SER A 40 -30.58 -30.78 10.26
C SER A 40 -31.81 -30.02 10.79
N GLY A 41 -31.86 -28.70 10.57
CA GLY A 41 -32.94 -27.83 10.99
C GLY A 41 -32.77 -27.31 12.43
N ARG A 42 -31.66 -27.63 13.10
CA ARG A 42 -31.35 -27.15 14.45
C ARG A 42 -29.85 -26.92 14.63
N VAL A 43 -29.50 -25.94 15.45
CA VAL A 43 -28.10 -25.61 15.81
C VAL A 43 -28.02 -25.30 17.30
N GLU A 44 -26.98 -25.77 17.97
CA GLU A 44 -26.71 -25.45 19.37
C GLU A 44 -25.84 -24.18 19.50
N VAL A 45 -26.32 -23.22 20.29
CA VAL A 45 -25.63 -21.97 20.61
C VAL A 45 -25.70 -21.75 22.12
N GLY A 46 -24.54 -21.70 22.78
CA GLY A 46 -24.46 -21.42 24.23
C GLY A 46 -25.25 -22.41 25.10
N GLY A 47 -25.26 -23.70 24.73
CA GLY A 47 -25.98 -24.76 25.45
C GLY A 47 -27.50 -24.82 25.19
N LYS A 48 -28.01 -24.04 24.23
CA LYS A 48 -29.43 -24.04 23.83
C LYS A 48 -29.57 -24.43 22.36
N GLU A 49 -30.51 -25.32 22.09
CA GLU A 49 -30.87 -25.75 20.73
C GLU A 49 -31.81 -24.71 20.09
N ILE A 50 -31.42 -24.17 18.95
CA ILE A 50 -32.17 -23.14 18.20
C ILE A 50 -32.63 -23.75 16.87
N PRO A 51 -33.92 -23.63 16.51
CA PRO A 51 -34.39 -24.07 15.20
C PRO A 51 -33.85 -23.16 14.10
N VAL A 52 -33.36 -23.76 13.02
CA VAL A 52 -32.92 -23.05 11.81
C VAL A 52 -33.73 -23.51 10.62
N SER A 53 -34.06 -22.57 9.73
CA SER A 53 -34.74 -22.86 8.48
C SER A 53 -33.88 -22.35 7.33
N PRO A 54 -33.65 -23.16 6.28
CA PRO A 54 -32.96 -22.67 5.10
C PRO A 54 -33.80 -21.57 4.44
N LEU A 55 -33.13 -20.54 3.92
CA LEU A 55 -33.78 -19.45 3.18
C LEU A 55 -34.50 -19.94 1.92
N SER A 56 -34.10 -21.11 1.40
CA SER A 56 -34.72 -21.76 0.25
C SER A 56 -35.24 -23.15 0.62
N SER A 57 -36.42 -23.51 0.12
CA SER A 57 -37.00 -24.84 0.30
C SER A 57 -36.22 -25.86 -0.52
N LEU A 58 -35.38 -26.67 0.14
CA LEU A 58 -34.61 -27.73 -0.52
C LEU A 58 -35.52 -28.73 -1.26
N LYS A 59 -36.73 -28.96 -0.74
CA LYS A 59 -37.75 -29.79 -1.38
C LYS A 59 -38.17 -29.19 -2.73
N GLN A 60 -38.57 -27.93 -2.74
CA GLN A 60 -38.93 -27.24 -3.98
C GLN A 60 -37.76 -27.15 -4.96
N ALA A 61 -36.53 -26.90 -4.47
CA ALA A 61 -35.34 -26.88 -5.30
C ALA A 61 -35.11 -28.23 -6.02
N ARG A 62 -35.34 -29.36 -5.32
CA ARG A 62 -35.25 -30.71 -5.92
C ARG A 62 -36.37 -30.97 -6.92
N GLU A 63 -37.60 -30.53 -6.64
CA GLU A 63 -38.73 -30.64 -7.58
C GLU A 63 -38.48 -29.86 -8.87
N ILE A 64 -37.98 -28.62 -8.74
CA ILE A 64 -37.59 -27.77 -9.88
C ILE A 64 -36.45 -28.43 -10.66
N ALA A 65 -35.40 -28.91 -9.98
CA ALA A 65 -34.28 -29.59 -10.62
C ALA A 65 -34.74 -30.85 -11.40
N GLY A 66 -35.66 -31.64 -10.84
CA GLY A 66 -36.24 -32.79 -11.52
C GLY A 66 -37.07 -32.39 -12.75
N THR A 67 -37.81 -31.29 -12.66
CA THR A 67 -38.59 -30.74 -13.78
C THR A 67 -37.69 -30.26 -14.90
N LEU A 68 -36.65 -29.47 -14.57
CA LEU A 68 -35.65 -28.99 -15.53
C LEU A 68 -34.92 -30.14 -16.20
N LYS A 69 -34.54 -31.19 -15.44
CA LYS A 69 -33.94 -32.41 -15.99
C LYS A 69 -34.83 -33.06 -17.04
N LYS A 70 -36.13 -33.26 -16.73
CA LYS A 70 -37.09 -33.79 -17.70
C LYS A 70 -37.22 -32.91 -18.93
N TRP A 71 -37.23 -31.59 -18.78
CA TRP A 71 -37.29 -30.67 -19.92
C TRP A 71 -36.04 -30.72 -20.79
N ILE A 72 -34.86 -30.95 -20.20
CA ILE A 72 -33.61 -31.17 -20.94
C ILE A 72 -33.69 -32.49 -21.73
N ASP A 73 -34.10 -33.59 -21.08
CA ASP A 73 -34.23 -34.91 -21.72
C ASP A 73 -35.28 -34.88 -22.86
N ASP A 74 -36.40 -34.19 -22.65
CA ASP A 74 -37.47 -33.99 -23.63
C ASP A 74 -37.12 -32.98 -24.75
N LYS A 75 -35.92 -32.38 -24.74
CA LYS A 75 -35.50 -31.31 -25.66
C LYS A 75 -36.43 -30.09 -25.66
N LYS A 76 -37.11 -29.83 -24.54
CA LYS A 76 -37.94 -28.62 -24.30
C LYS A 76 -37.14 -27.50 -23.65
N PHE A 77 -36.01 -27.82 -23.05
CA PHE A 77 -35.08 -26.87 -22.44
C PHE A 77 -33.66 -27.19 -22.91
N PHE A 78 -33.03 -26.26 -23.60
CA PHE A 78 -31.67 -26.44 -24.13
C PHE A 78 -30.67 -25.79 -23.20
N LEU A 79 -29.58 -26.50 -22.89
CA LEU A 79 -28.44 -25.86 -22.24
C LEU A 79 -27.81 -24.87 -23.22
N THR A 80 -27.44 -23.70 -22.73
CA THR A 80 -26.68 -22.74 -23.52
C THR A 80 -25.40 -23.40 -24.01
N GLN A 81 -24.95 -23.03 -25.21
CA GLN A 81 -23.60 -23.39 -25.65
C GLN A 81 -22.58 -22.87 -24.63
N THR A 82 -21.44 -23.55 -24.54
CA THR A 82 -20.32 -23.08 -23.72
C THR A 82 -20.04 -21.63 -24.05
N VAL A 83 -20.02 -20.75 -23.04
CA VAL A 83 -19.66 -19.34 -23.23
C VAL A 83 -18.27 -19.32 -23.85
N GLU A 84 -18.16 -18.69 -25.02
CA GLU A 84 -16.89 -18.53 -25.71
C GLU A 84 -15.89 -17.86 -24.75
N GLY A 85 -14.66 -18.38 -24.70
CA GLY A 85 -13.62 -17.80 -23.88
C GLY A 85 -13.40 -16.34 -24.28
N LEU A 86 -13.13 -15.47 -23.30
CA LEU A 86 -12.77 -14.08 -23.60
C LEU A 86 -11.56 -14.08 -24.55
N SER A 87 -11.68 -13.35 -25.65
CA SER A 87 -10.58 -13.21 -26.61
C SER A 87 -9.33 -12.67 -25.91
N THR A 88 -8.23 -13.41 -26.03
CA THR A 88 -6.90 -12.99 -25.57
C THR A 88 -6.16 -12.13 -26.60
N ASP A 89 -6.72 -11.98 -27.80
CA ASP A 89 -6.11 -11.23 -28.91
C ASP A 89 -6.35 -9.72 -28.82
N GLN A 90 -6.93 -9.26 -27.71
CA GLN A 90 -7.08 -7.83 -27.45
C GLN A 90 -5.73 -7.21 -27.11
N VAL A 91 -5.29 -6.27 -27.95
CA VAL A 91 -4.21 -5.34 -27.60
C VAL A 91 -4.68 -4.55 -26.38
N PHE A 92 -4.09 -4.83 -25.22
CA PHE A 92 -4.35 -4.07 -24.00
C PHE A 92 -4.10 -2.58 -24.28
N GLN A 93 -5.18 -1.81 -24.37
CA GLN A 93 -5.14 -0.36 -24.40
C GLN A 93 -5.10 0.10 -22.95
N PRO A 94 -3.91 0.38 -22.37
CA PRO A 94 -3.84 0.83 -20.99
C PRO A 94 -4.74 2.05 -20.82
N MET A 95 -5.41 2.13 -19.66
CA MET A 95 -6.21 3.30 -19.31
C MET A 95 -5.40 4.57 -19.59
N ARG A 96 -6.00 5.50 -20.35
CA ARG A 96 -5.40 6.78 -20.66
C ARG A 96 -5.14 7.52 -19.34
N GLN A 97 -3.88 7.54 -18.90
CA GLN A 97 -3.50 8.21 -17.65
C GLN A 97 -3.71 9.71 -17.84
N ILE A 98 -4.79 10.23 -17.26
CA ILE A 98 -5.29 11.61 -17.49
C ILE A 98 -4.33 12.65 -16.87
N THR A 99 -3.48 12.23 -15.94
CA THR A 99 -2.45 13.08 -15.34
C THR A 99 -1.32 12.19 -14.83
N ALA A 100 -0.10 12.38 -15.33
CA ALA A 100 1.07 11.79 -14.69
C ALA A 100 1.19 12.41 -13.28
N ALA A 101 1.22 11.57 -12.24
CA ALA A 101 1.55 12.05 -10.91
C ALA A 101 2.98 12.65 -10.97
N PRO A 102 3.21 13.83 -10.39
CA PRO A 102 4.55 14.39 -10.37
C PRO A 102 5.48 13.44 -9.61
N VAL A 103 6.72 13.35 -10.09
CA VAL A 103 7.79 12.55 -9.48
C VAL A 103 8.87 13.46 -8.90
N ALA A 104 9.79 12.90 -8.12
CA ALA A 104 10.86 13.64 -7.44
C ALA A 104 11.58 14.64 -8.37
N LYS A 105 12.00 14.21 -9.56
CA LYS A 105 12.73 15.04 -10.52
C LYS A 105 11.97 16.28 -11.04
N ASP A 106 10.64 16.29 -10.91
CA ASP A 106 9.79 17.39 -11.34
C ASP A 106 9.74 18.53 -10.31
N LEU A 107 10.11 18.24 -9.05
CA LEU A 107 9.98 19.17 -7.92
C LEU A 107 11.28 19.38 -7.15
N MET A 108 12.26 18.47 -7.26
CA MET A 108 13.51 18.55 -6.51
C MET A 108 14.33 19.79 -6.89
N THR A 109 15.05 20.31 -5.90
CA THR A 109 16.07 21.33 -6.14
C THR A 109 17.34 20.64 -6.65
N ARG A 110 17.80 21.02 -7.85
CA ARG A 110 18.97 20.42 -8.52
C ARG A 110 20.30 21.02 -8.07
N GLU A 111 20.31 22.32 -7.78
CA GLU A 111 21.49 23.03 -7.29
C GLU A 111 21.64 22.79 -5.79
N VAL A 112 22.16 21.61 -5.44
CA VAL A 112 22.34 21.21 -4.05
C VAL A 112 23.72 21.65 -3.58
N VAL A 113 23.74 22.47 -2.52
CA VAL A 113 24.97 22.74 -1.80
C VAL A 113 25.37 21.48 -1.04
N THR A 114 26.60 21.02 -1.23
CA THR A 114 27.13 19.80 -0.61
C THR A 114 28.40 20.10 0.16
N ALA A 115 28.76 19.20 1.08
CA ALA A 115 30.02 19.25 1.82
C ALA A 115 30.69 17.87 1.84
N LYS A 116 31.97 17.84 2.21
CA LYS A 116 32.74 16.60 2.38
C LYS A 116 32.77 16.18 3.86
N PRO A 117 32.93 14.89 4.18
CA PRO A 117 33.03 14.42 5.57
C PRO A 117 34.19 15.06 6.34
N SER A 118 35.27 15.43 5.64
CA SER A 118 36.45 16.07 6.19
C SER A 118 36.27 17.56 6.52
N ASP A 119 35.20 18.19 6.04
CA ASP A 119 34.95 19.62 6.24
C ASP A 119 34.69 19.92 7.72
N SER A 120 34.98 21.16 8.11
CA SER A 120 34.82 21.62 9.48
C SER A 120 33.36 21.97 9.80
N ILE A 121 32.97 21.84 11.06
CA ILE A 121 31.65 22.28 11.52
C ILE A 121 31.48 23.80 11.33
N THR A 122 32.54 24.58 11.49
CA THR A 122 32.50 26.04 11.31
C THR A 122 32.27 26.44 9.84
N SER A 123 32.81 25.70 8.87
CA SER A 123 32.50 25.92 7.45
C SER A 123 31.04 25.59 7.14
N ALA A 124 30.51 24.49 7.68
CA ALA A 124 29.11 24.13 7.50
C ALA A 124 28.16 25.15 8.16
N ALA A 125 28.48 25.64 9.37
CA ALA A 125 27.73 26.70 10.04
C ALA A 125 27.68 28.00 9.21
N LYS A 126 28.79 28.36 8.54
CA LYS A 126 28.83 29.51 7.62
C LYS A 126 27.95 29.30 6.39
N ILE A 127 27.82 28.07 5.89
CA ILE A 127 26.92 27.74 4.78
C ILE A 127 25.47 27.98 5.22
N PHE A 128 25.07 27.40 6.35
CA PHE A 128 23.73 27.59 6.92
C PHE A 128 23.41 29.05 7.24
N SER A 129 24.38 29.83 7.71
CA SER A 129 24.16 31.26 8.01
C SER A 129 23.95 32.13 6.75
N LYS A 130 24.41 31.69 5.58
CA LYS A 130 24.34 32.45 4.32
C LYS A 130 23.19 32.04 3.43
N GLN A 131 22.57 30.89 3.69
CA GLN A 131 21.63 30.24 2.80
C GLN A 131 20.37 29.86 3.58
N ASN A 132 19.22 29.84 2.90
CA ASN A 132 17.94 29.61 3.55
C ASN A 132 17.52 28.13 3.41
N PHE A 133 18.35 27.20 3.89
CA PHE A 133 18.06 25.76 3.91
C PHE A 133 18.56 25.11 5.20
N ASP A 134 17.94 24.01 5.62
CA ASP A 134 18.26 23.31 6.88
C ASP A 134 18.93 21.95 6.68
N HIS A 135 19.16 21.53 5.45
CA HIS A 135 19.68 20.21 5.11
C HIS A 135 20.92 20.32 4.23
N LEU A 136 22.03 19.73 4.69
CA LEU A 136 23.31 19.72 4.00
C LEU A 136 23.72 18.26 3.70
N PRO A 137 23.53 17.80 2.46
CA PRO A 137 24.01 16.50 2.03
C PRO A 137 25.54 16.44 2.00
N ILE A 138 26.07 15.34 2.51
CA ILE A 138 27.51 15.05 2.54
C ILE A 138 27.82 14.02 1.46
N VAL A 139 28.75 14.36 0.57
CA VAL A 139 29.12 13.51 -0.57
C VAL A 139 30.61 13.13 -0.53
N ASP A 140 30.94 12.00 -1.15
CA ASP A 140 32.33 11.59 -1.37
C ASP A 140 32.99 12.32 -2.55
N GLU A 141 34.25 11.99 -2.83
CA GLU A 141 35.04 12.52 -3.96
C GLU A 141 34.38 12.25 -5.33
N LYS A 142 33.52 11.24 -5.43
CA LYS A 142 32.81 10.83 -6.66
C LYS A 142 31.39 11.39 -6.73
N GLY A 143 30.97 12.22 -5.77
CA GLY A 143 29.62 12.78 -5.71
C GLY A 143 28.55 11.81 -5.19
N LYS A 144 28.96 10.68 -4.60
CA LYS A 144 28.04 9.72 -3.98
C LYS A 144 27.62 10.24 -2.61
N LEU A 145 26.33 10.14 -2.30
CA LEU A 145 25.81 10.52 -0.99
C LEU A 145 26.35 9.57 0.09
N VAL A 146 27.00 10.12 1.12
CA VAL A 146 27.55 9.37 2.27
C VAL A 146 26.88 9.73 3.59
N GLY A 147 26.20 10.87 3.66
CA GLY A 147 25.49 11.28 4.86
C GLY A 147 24.67 12.54 4.66
N ILE A 148 23.97 12.95 5.71
CA ILE A 148 23.29 14.24 5.79
C ILE A 148 23.55 14.87 7.15
N VAL A 149 23.65 16.19 7.17
CA VAL A 149 23.79 17.01 8.38
C VAL A 149 22.74 18.12 8.31
N THR A 150 22.07 18.39 9.42
CA THR A 150 21.09 19.47 9.54
C THR A 150 21.63 20.67 10.31
N SER A 151 20.96 21.81 10.21
CA SER A 151 21.26 22.99 11.02
C SER A 151 21.21 22.69 12.53
N TRP A 152 20.30 21.81 12.95
CA TRP A 152 20.21 21.31 14.33
C TRP A 152 21.44 20.51 14.75
N ASP A 153 21.92 19.59 13.90
CA ASP A 153 23.12 18.79 14.19
C ASP A 153 24.35 19.69 14.39
N ILE A 154 24.47 20.75 13.59
CA ILE A 154 25.54 21.74 13.73
C ILE A 154 25.44 22.49 15.06
N ALA A 155 24.24 22.91 15.46
CA ALA A 155 24.03 23.60 16.74
C ALA A 155 24.46 22.72 17.93
N VAL A 156 24.09 21.43 17.91
CA VAL A 156 24.51 20.45 18.93
C VAL A 156 26.03 20.21 18.89
N ALA A 157 26.62 20.16 17.70
CA ALA A 157 28.05 19.93 17.51
C ALA A 157 28.92 21.06 18.08
N VAL A 158 28.49 22.32 17.89
CA VAL A 158 29.17 23.50 18.45
C VAL A 158 29.18 23.46 19.98
N GLY A 159 28.09 23.01 20.61
CA GLY A 159 28.01 22.87 22.07
C GLY A 159 28.82 21.70 22.63
N THR A 160 29.11 20.68 21.82
CA THR A 160 29.80 19.43 22.25
C THR A 160 31.28 19.38 21.87
N GLY A 161 31.81 20.41 21.21
CA GLY A 161 33.25 20.53 20.89
C GLY A 161 33.75 19.63 19.75
N LYS A 162 32.84 19.03 18.98
CA LYS A 162 33.18 18.26 17.77
C LYS A 162 33.76 19.19 16.69
N ARG A 163 34.65 18.67 15.83
CA ARG A 163 35.38 19.52 14.86
C ARG A 163 35.05 19.22 13.40
N ARG A 164 34.74 17.98 13.06
CA ARG A 164 34.49 17.53 11.68
C ARG A 164 33.07 17.04 11.46
N LEU A 165 32.59 17.18 10.22
CA LEU A 165 31.27 16.67 9.82
C LEU A 165 31.16 15.14 9.93
N SER A 166 32.27 14.42 9.73
CA SER A 166 32.34 12.96 9.94
C SER A 166 31.92 12.50 11.34
N GLU A 167 31.99 13.37 12.35
CA GLU A 167 31.66 13.04 13.75
C GLU A 167 30.17 13.22 14.08
N ILE A 168 29.40 13.85 13.17
CA ILE A 168 27.99 14.20 13.39
C ILE A 168 27.07 13.78 12.25
N LEU A 169 27.61 13.40 11.09
CA LEU A 169 26.79 13.01 9.95
C LEU A 169 25.94 11.78 10.28
N THR A 170 24.72 11.80 9.76
CA THR A 170 23.85 10.62 9.79
C THR A 170 24.16 9.78 8.55
N SER A 171 24.76 8.60 8.73
CA SER A 171 25.15 7.71 7.61
C SER A 171 23.97 6.94 7.01
N LYS A 172 22.97 6.58 7.83
CA LYS A 172 21.77 5.88 7.37
C LYS A 172 20.73 6.88 6.87
N VAL A 173 20.98 7.43 5.69
CA VAL A 173 20.13 8.47 5.10
C VAL A 173 18.90 7.85 4.44
N ILE A 174 17.73 8.41 4.74
CA ILE A 174 16.51 8.12 4.00
C ILE A 174 16.55 8.90 2.68
N VAL A 175 16.60 8.18 1.56
CA VAL A 175 16.73 8.75 0.21
C VAL A 175 15.48 8.51 -0.63
N ALA A 176 15.32 9.29 -1.69
CA ALA A 176 14.35 9.05 -2.76
C ALA A 176 15.03 8.82 -4.11
N SER A 177 14.35 8.10 -5.00
CA SER A 177 14.80 7.98 -6.40
C SER A 177 14.25 9.10 -7.28
N GLU A 178 14.93 9.44 -8.37
CA GLU A 178 14.50 10.52 -9.30
C GLU A 178 13.09 10.33 -9.87
N ASN A 179 12.65 9.07 -10.01
CA ASN A 179 11.32 8.71 -10.55
C ASN A 179 10.33 8.30 -9.44
N GLU A 180 10.67 8.52 -8.17
CA GLU A 180 9.77 8.20 -7.06
C GLU A 180 8.59 9.19 -7.03
N PRO A 181 7.33 8.70 -6.91
CA PRO A 181 6.15 9.56 -6.82
C PRO A 181 6.18 10.51 -5.62
N ILE A 182 5.75 11.76 -5.79
CA ILE A 182 5.79 12.78 -4.74
C ILE A 182 4.95 12.39 -3.50
N ASP A 183 3.82 11.72 -3.69
CA ASP A 183 2.98 11.22 -2.60
C ASP A 183 3.66 10.13 -1.77
N ALA A 184 4.45 9.26 -2.41
CA ALA A 184 5.29 8.28 -1.72
C ALA A 184 6.39 8.97 -0.90
N ILE A 185 7.02 10.01 -1.45
CA ILE A 185 8.04 10.80 -0.74
C ILE A 185 7.43 11.57 0.42
N ALA A 186 6.26 12.19 0.25
CA ALA A 186 5.54 12.89 1.31
C ALA A 186 5.24 11.94 2.49
N ARG A 187 4.77 10.73 2.19
CA ARG A 187 4.56 9.69 3.21
C ARG A 187 5.86 9.27 3.89
N LYS A 188 6.96 9.16 3.14
CA LYS A 188 8.29 8.82 3.67
C LYS A 188 8.80 9.88 4.64
N LEU A 189 8.61 11.17 4.33
CA LEU A 189 8.91 12.30 5.21
C LEU A 189 8.12 12.21 6.52
N GLU A 190 6.79 12.05 6.43
CA GLU A 190 5.89 11.93 7.58
C GLU A 190 6.23 10.73 8.47
N THR A 191 6.42 9.56 7.86
CA THR A 191 6.69 8.30 8.58
C THR A 191 7.99 8.35 9.39
N HIS A 192 9.01 9.05 8.88
CA HIS A 192 10.30 9.16 9.55
C HIS A 192 10.47 10.45 10.36
N GLY A 193 9.47 11.34 10.38
CA GLY A 193 9.54 12.62 11.08
C GLY A 193 10.65 13.55 10.54
N ILE A 194 10.94 13.48 9.24
CA ILE A 194 12.00 14.27 8.59
C ILE A 194 11.39 15.32 7.66
N SER A 195 12.06 16.46 7.51
CA SER A 195 11.59 17.59 6.69
C SER A 195 12.18 17.61 5.28
N GLY A 196 13.11 16.72 4.95
CA GLY A 196 13.66 16.61 3.60
C GLY A 196 14.37 15.28 3.34
N VAL A 197 14.43 14.91 2.06
CA VAL A 197 15.13 13.73 1.56
C VAL A 197 16.09 14.11 0.43
N PRO A 198 17.32 13.59 0.43
CA PRO A 198 18.17 13.61 -0.76
C PRO A 198 17.60 12.70 -1.86
N VAL A 199 17.61 13.20 -3.09
CA VAL A 199 17.24 12.44 -4.28
C VAL A 199 18.51 11.91 -4.94
N VAL A 200 18.57 10.61 -5.16
CA VAL A 200 19.76 9.93 -5.69
C VAL A 200 19.44 9.18 -6.99
N SER A 201 20.47 9.06 -7.83
CA SER A 201 20.48 8.15 -8.98
C SER A 201 20.54 6.69 -8.50
N THR A 202 20.25 5.74 -9.39
CA THR A 202 20.43 4.30 -9.15
C THR A 202 21.86 3.94 -8.70
N GLY A 203 22.87 4.72 -9.11
CA GLY A 203 24.27 4.56 -8.69
C GLY A 203 24.62 5.14 -7.30
N GLY A 204 23.66 5.81 -6.63
CA GLY A 204 23.86 6.49 -5.34
C GLY A 204 24.45 7.89 -5.44
N GLU A 205 24.63 8.42 -6.65
CA GLU A 205 25.01 9.81 -6.89
C GLU A 205 23.88 10.75 -6.47
N LEU A 206 24.22 11.85 -5.79
CA LEU A 206 23.26 12.87 -5.40
C LEU A 206 22.80 13.66 -6.64
N ARG A 207 21.49 13.76 -6.83
CA ARG A 207 20.85 14.42 -7.98
C ARG A 207 20.01 15.64 -7.60
N GLY A 208 19.56 15.68 -6.36
CA GLY A 208 18.76 16.78 -5.85
C GLY A 208 18.45 16.62 -4.37
N ILE A 209 17.73 17.58 -3.83
CA ILE A 209 17.07 17.47 -2.52
C ILE A 209 15.59 17.85 -2.68
N LEU A 210 14.73 17.17 -1.94
CA LEU A 210 13.30 17.47 -1.89
C LEU A 210 12.89 17.65 -0.43
N THR A 211 12.25 18.77 -0.13
CA THR A 211 11.78 19.11 1.22
C THR A 211 10.26 19.13 1.32
N SER A 212 9.73 19.10 2.54
CA SER A 212 8.30 19.30 2.80
C SER A 212 7.82 20.66 2.29
N GLU A 213 8.69 21.67 2.26
CA GLU A 213 8.38 23.00 1.71
C GLU A 213 8.19 22.95 0.19
N ASP A 214 9.03 22.19 -0.53
CA ASP A 214 8.90 22.00 -1.98
C ASP A 214 7.57 21.32 -2.31
N ILE A 215 7.20 20.28 -1.54
CA ILE A 215 5.91 19.59 -1.68
C ILE A 215 4.73 20.53 -1.38
N SER A 216 4.85 21.37 -0.36
CA SER A 216 3.82 22.37 -0.01
C SER A 216 3.57 23.37 -1.15
N LYS A 217 4.63 23.84 -1.83
CA LYS A 217 4.54 24.74 -2.99
C LYS A 217 3.73 24.12 -4.14
N LEU A 218 3.83 22.80 -4.34
CA LEU A 218 3.05 22.09 -5.37
C LEU A 218 1.54 22.07 -5.05
N ILE A 219 1.18 21.89 -3.79
CA ILE A 219 -0.23 21.92 -3.34
C ILE A 219 -0.82 23.32 -3.48
N GLY A 220 -0.05 24.36 -3.09
CA GLY A 220 -0.48 25.76 -3.21
C GLY A 220 -0.77 26.20 -4.66
N ARG A 221 -0.04 25.67 -5.64
CA ARG A 221 -0.23 25.98 -7.07
C ARG A 221 -1.50 25.37 -7.68
N ARG A 222 -2.03 24.27 -7.14
CA ARG A 222 -3.27 23.62 -7.62
C ARG A 222 -4.57 24.31 -7.17
N ARG A 223 -4.50 25.25 -6.23
CA ARG A 223 -5.66 25.99 -5.70
C ARG A 223 -5.95 27.32 -6.41
N ARG A 224 -5.26 27.63 -7.51
CA ARG A 224 -5.55 28.78 -8.38
C ARG A 224 -6.14 28.34 -9.70
#